data_AF-A0A418XP88-F1
#
_entry.id   AF-A0A418XP88-F1
#
_cell.length_a   1.000
_cell.length_b   1.000
_cell.length_c   1.000
_cell.angle_alpha   90.00
_cell.angle_beta   90.00
_cell.angle_gamma   90.00
#
_symmetry.space_group_name_H-M   'P 1'
#
loop_
_entity.id
_entity.type
_entity.pdbx_description
1 polymer ?
#
loop_
_entity_poly.entity_id
_entity_poly.type
_entity_poly.pdbx_seq_one_letter_code
_entity_poly.pdbx_strand_id
1 'polypeptide(L)'
;MELTKAILDCMQLLRRRLRQEQALDIRLSQPGAVMSMLAACADSTIDETRELGERLSQLSGLRLAPPPPPVLSEAELIEKYTQYAGPLRG
;
A
#
# COMPACT_ATOMS: atom_id res chain seq x y z
N MET A 1 -19.41 -8.34 -7.68
CA MET A 1 -19.20 -7.29 -6.66
C MET A 1 -19.81 -6.02 -7.21
N GLU A 2 -20.89 -5.53 -6.62
CA GLU A 2 -21.56 -4.30 -7.08
C GLU A 2 -20.74 -3.08 -6.64
N LEU A 3 -20.20 -2.34 -7.60
CA LEU A 3 -19.53 -1.07 -7.37
C LEU A 3 -20.56 -0.04 -6.91
N THR A 4 -20.57 0.29 -5.61
CA THR A 4 -21.45 1.32 -5.06
C THR A 4 -21.01 2.71 -5.55
N LYS A 5 -21.98 3.64 -5.66
CA LYS A 5 -21.70 5.05 -6.02
C LYS A 5 -20.56 5.66 -5.19
N ALA A 6 -20.51 5.34 -3.90
CA ALA A 6 -19.46 5.79 -3.00
C ALA A 6 -18.06 5.35 -3.42
N ILE A 7 -17.91 4.13 -3.96
CA ILE A 7 -16.64 3.64 -4.50
C ILE A 7 -16.27 4.44 -5.76
N LEU A 8 -17.21 4.61 -6.68
CA LEU A 8 -16.95 5.33 -7.93
C LEU A 8 -16.55 6.79 -7.68
N ASP A 9 -17.25 7.49 -6.78
CA ASP A 9 -16.92 8.86 -6.38
C ASP A 9 -15.52 8.92 -5.75
N CYS A 10 -15.18 7.95 -4.89
CA CYS A 10 -13.86 7.84 -4.27
C CYS A 10 -12.76 7.60 -5.32
N MET A 11 -12.97 6.67 -6.25
CA MET A 11 -12.01 6.37 -7.33
C MET A 11 -11.80 7.58 -8.26
N GLN A 12 -12.84 8.35 -8.57
CA GLN A 12 -12.73 9.56 -9.40
C GLN A 12 -11.90 10.65 -8.71
N LEU A 13 -12.15 10.89 -7.42
CA LEU A 13 -11.37 11.83 -6.61
C LEU A 13 -9.89 11.40 -6.54
N LEU A 14 -9.65 10.12 -6.25
CA LEU A 14 -8.31 9.54 -6.19
C LEU A 14 -7.56 9.69 -7.51
N ARG A 15 -8.20 9.35 -8.64
CA ARG A 15 -7.60 9.51 -9.96
C ARG A 15 -7.15 10.95 -10.20
N ARG A 16 -7.99 11.93 -9.85
CA ARG A 16 -7.64 13.35 -10.04
C ARG A 16 -6.43 13.75 -9.21
N ARG A 17 -6.35 13.31 -7.95
CA ARG A 17 -5.20 13.58 -7.08
C ARG A 17 -3.93 12.91 -7.57
N LEU A 18 -3.97 11.60 -7.86
CA LEU A 18 -2.83 10.85 -8.38
C LEU A 18 -2.31 11.42 -9.70
N ARG A 19 -3.19 11.94 -10.56
CA ARG A 19 -2.78 12.61 -11.79
C ARG A 19 -2.11 13.96 -11.52
N GLN A 20 -2.58 14.73 -10.53
CA GLN A 20 -1.99 16.02 -10.18
C GLN A 20 -0.65 15.85 -9.44
N GLU A 21 -0.55 14.85 -8.59
CA GLU A 21 0.60 14.60 -7.73
C GLU A 21 1.71 13.83 -8.47
N GLN A 22 1.35 12.74 -9.15
CA GLN A 22 2.29 11.76 -9.69
C GLN A 22 2.20 11.61 -11.22
N ALA A 23 1.39 12.44 -11.89
CA ALA A 23 1.09 12.33 -13.32
C ALA A 23 0.54 10.94 -13.75
N LEU A 24 -0.01 10.17 -12.81
CA LEU A 24 -0.57 8.85 -13.07
C LEU A 24 -1.99 8.96 -13.65
N ASP A 25 -2.21 8.34 -14.81
CA ASP A 25 -3.52 8.24 -15.44
C ASP A 25 -4.06 6.80 -15.40
N ILE A 26 -4.90 6.52 -14.40
CA ILE A 26 -5.50 5.20 -14.19
C ILE A 26 -6.92 5.19 -14.77
N ARG A 27 -7.19 4.28 -15.71
CA ARG A 27 -8.53 4.15 -16.31
C ARG A 27 -9.45 3.33 -15.41
N LEU A 28 -10.59 3.89 -15.02
CA LEU A 28 -11.59 3.23 -14.18
C LEU A 28 -12.13 1.91 -14.77
N SER A 29 -12.20 1.83 -16.10
CA SER A 29 -12.68 0.64 -16.83
C SER A 29 -11.64 -0.47 -16.94
N GLN A 30 -10.36 -0.20 -16.60
CA GLN A 30 -9.32 -1.21 -16.74
C GLN A 30 -9.46 -2.26 -15.62
N PRO A 31 -9.20 -3.55 -15.92
CA PRO A 31 -9.16 -4.57 -14.89
C PRO A 31 -8.10 -4.21 -13.85
N GLY A 32 -8.44 -4.34 -12.57
CA GLY A 32 -7.52 -4.01 -11.47
C GLY A 32 -7.34 -2.51 -11.21
N ALA A 33 -8.19 -1.62 -11.74
CA ALA A 33 -8.11 -0.18 -11.49
C ALA A 33 -7.98 0.17 -10.00
N VAL A 34 -8.76 -0.48 -9.12
CA VAL A 34 -8.69 -0.28 -7.67
C VAL A 34 -7.31 -0.64 -7.12
N MET A 35 -6.73 -1.77 -7.54
CA MET A 35 -5.40 -2.20 -7.09
C MET A 35 -4.32 -1.23 -7.56
N SER A 36 -4.38 -0.75 -8.82
CA SER A 36 -3.47 0.27 -9.31
C SER A 36 -3.56 1.58 -8.52
N MET A 37 -4.77 2.00 -8.14
CA MET A 37 -4.98 3.19 -7.31
C MET A 37 -4.41 2.99 -5.90
N LEU A 38 -4.64 1.83 -5.28
CA LEU A 38 -4.12 1.51 -3.95
C LEU A 38 -2.58 1.47 -3.93
N ALA A 39 -1.95 0.94 -4.98
CA ALA A 39 -0.50 0.94 -5.11
C ALA A 39 0.05 2.38 -5.20
N ALA A 40 -0.54 3.20 -6.06
CA ALA A 40 -0.16 4.60 -6.21
C ALA A 40 -0.38 5.44 -4.93
N CYS A 41 -1.41 5.10 -4.14
CA CYS A 41 -1.60 5.67 -2.81
C CYS A 41 -0.49 5.26 -1.84
N ALA A 42 -0.06 4.00 -1.85
CA ALA A 42 1.01 3.53 -0.98
C ALA A 42 2.36 4.21 -1.30
N ASP A 43 2.60 4.50 -2.58
CA ASP A 43 3.80 5.22 -3.05
C ASP A 43 3.71 6.74 -2.86
N SER A 44 2.54 7.27 -2.48
CA SER A 44 2.33 8.71 -2.27
C SER A 44 3.01 9.21 -0.98
N THR A 45 3.65 10.37 -1.09
CA THR A 45 4.21 11.10 0.07
C THR A 45 3.20 12.03 0.73
N ILE A 46 1.96 12.11 0.23
CA ILE A 46 0.90 12.96 0.76
C ILE A 46 -0.01 12.13 1.66
N ASP A 47 -0.07 12.47 2.95
CA ASP A 47 -0.88 11.74 3.93
C ASP A 47 -2.36 11.65 3.52
N GLU A 48 -2.94 12.75 2.99
CA GLU A 48 -4.32 12.74 2.51
C GLU A 48 -4.55 11.74 1.36
N THR A 49 -3.57 11.54 0.48
CA THR A 49 -3.68 10.59 -0.64
C THR A 49 -3.65 9.15 -0.11
N ARG A 50 -2.86 8.88 0.95
CA ARG A 50 -2.84 7.58 1.63
C ARG A 50 -4.15 7.29 2.36
N GLU A 51 -4.69 8.25 3.11
CA GLU A 51 -5.98 8.11 3.80
C GLU A 51 -7.13 7.82 2.82
N LEU A 52 -7.13 8.47 1.66
CA LEU A 52 -8.09 8.16 0.60
C LEU A 52 -7.93 6.73 0.07
N GLY A 53 -6.69 6.26 -0.08
CA GLY A 53 -6.39 4.88 -0.43
C GLY A 53 -6.94 3.88 0.60
N GLU A 54 -6.73 4.14 1.90
CA GLU A 54 -7.31 3.31 2.96
C GLU A 54 -8.84 3.28 2.90
N ARG A 55 -9.47 4.43 2.69
CA ARG A 55 -10.94 4.51 2.55
C ARG A 55 -11.44 3.74 1.34
N LEU A 56 -10.75 3.83 0.20
CA LEU A 56 -11.08 3.03 -0.99
C LEU A 56 -10.94 1.53 -0.71
N SER A 57 -9.93 1.13 0.05
CA SER A 57 -9.71 -0.27 0.44
C SER A 57 -10.86 -0.81 1.30
N GLN A 58 -11.37 0.00 2.23
CA GLN A 58 -12.49 -0.35 3.10
C GLN A 58 -13.79 -0.46 2.30
N LEU A 59 -14.04 0.47 1.36
CA LEU A 59 -15.25 0.47 0.55
C LEU A 59 -15.28 -0.67 -0.48
N SER A 60 -14.13 -0.98 -1.10
CA SER A 60 -14.03 -2.02 -2.12
C SER A 60 -13.80 -3.42 -1.55
N GLY A 61 -13.39 -3.52 -0.28
CA GLY A 61 -12.95 -4.77 0.33
C GLY A 61 -11.60 -5.29 -0.19
N LEU A 62 -10.97 -4.56 -1.11
CA LEU A 62 -9.66 -4.90 -1.67
C LEU A 62 -8.58 -4.20 -0.85
N ARG A 63 -7.62 -4.96 -0.34
CA ARG A 63 -6.45 -4.42 0.34
C ARG A 63 -5.21 -4.67 -0.50
N LEU A 64 -4.33 -3.68 -0.56
CA LEU A 64 -2.97 -3.91 -1.02
C LEU A 64 -2.33 -4.90 -0.03
N ALA A 65 -1.74 -5.99 -0.52
CA ALA A 65 -0.92 -6.83 0.34
C ALA A 65 0.17 -5.93 0.93
N PRO A 66 0.42 -5.99 2.25
CA PRO A 66 1.53 -5.22 2.82
C PRO A 66 2.81 -5.61 2.08
N PRO A 67 3.74 -4.65 1.84
CA PRO A 67 5.03 -5.00 1.27
C PRO A 67 5.64 -6.12 2.12
N PRO A 68 6.29 -7.13 1.49
CA PRO A 68 6.94 -8.19 2.25
C PRO A 68 7.86 -7.52 3.29
N PRO A 69 7.88 -8.01 4.54
CA PRO A 69 8.82 -7.47 5.53
C PRO A 69 10.21 -7.47 4.91
N PRO A 70 11.05 -6.44 5.18
CA PRO A 70 12.42 -6.46 4.71
C PRO A 70 13.01 -7.80 5.14
N VAL A 71 13.36 -8.63 4.16
CA VAL A 71 14.13 -9.84 4.39
C VAL A 71 15.45 -9.31 4.93
N LEU A 72 15.58 -9.30 6.25
CA LEU A 72 16.84 -9.04 6.93
C LEU A 72 17.87 -9.94 6.27
N SER A 73 18.96 -9.36 5.81
CA SER A 73 20.01 -10.14 5.17
C SER A 73 20.51 -11.18 6.18
N GLU A 74 21.01 -12.33 5.70
CA GLU A 74 21.54 -13.41 6.55
C GLU A 74 22.48 -12.86 7.65
N ALA A 75 23.28 -11.84 7.31
CA ALA A 75 24.15 -11.11 8.22
C ALA A 75 23.42 -10.42 9.39
N GLU A 76 22.31 -9.72 9.13
CA GLU A 76 21.52 -9.01 10.15
C GLU A 76 20.77 -10.00 11.06
N LEU A 77 20.39 -11.15 10.51
CA LEU A 77 19.76 -12.23 11.26
C LEU A 77 20.77 -12.89 12.21
N ILE A 78 22.00 -13.14 11.74
CA ILE A 78 23.11 -13.65 12.55
C ILE A 78 23.49 -12.65 13.65
N GLU A 79 23.57 -11.35 13.35
CA GLU A 79 23.87 -10.31 14.34
C GLU A 79 22.82 -10.28 15.45
N LYS A 80 21.52 -10.30 15.09
CA LYS A 80 20.43 -10.33 16.05
C LYS A 80 20.44 -11.60 16.93
N TYR A 81 20.81 -12.75 16.39
CA TYR A 81 20.89 -14.01 17.15
C TYR A 81 22.15 -14.09 18.03
N THR A 82 23.29 -13.61 17.54
CA THR A 82 24.55 -13.57 18.30
C THR A 82 24.50 -12.55 19.43
N GLN A 83 23.70 -11.49 19.30
CA GLN A 83 23.48 -10.49 20.36
C GLN A 83 22.73 -11.05 21.59
N TYR A 84 21.96 -12.14 21.45
CA TYR A 84 21.30 -12.85 22.56
C TYR A 84 22.10 -14.03 23.11
N ALA A 85 23.18 -14.45 22.44
CA ALA A 85 24.10 -15.45 22.95
C ALA A 85 25.14 -14.80 23.89
N GLY A 86 24.66 -14.29 25.03
CA GLY A 86 25.53 -13.96 26.15
C GLY A 86 26.36 -15.18 26.58
N PRO A 87 27.51 -15.00 27.25
CA PRO A 87 28.44 -16.08 27.51
C PRO A 87 27.73 -17.19 28.29
N LEU A 88 27.61 -18.37 27.68
CA LEU A 88 27.26 -19.59 28.39
C LEU A 88 28.41 -19.85 29.37
N ARG A 89 28.29 -19.29 30.58
CA ARG A 89 29.14 -19.62 31.72
C ARG A 89 28.92 -21.09 32.03
N GLY A 90 29.83 -21.93 31.53
CA GLY A 90 30.07 -23.28 32.05
C GLY A 90 30.75 -23.24 33.41
#